data_AF-A0A098E8U1-F1
#
_entry.id   AF-A0A098E8U1-F1
#
_cell.length_a   1.000
_cell.length_b   1.000
_cell.length_c   1.000
_cell.angle_alpha   90.00
_cell.angle_beta   90.00
_cell.angle_gamma   90.00
#
_symmetry.space_group_name_H-M   'P 1'
#
loop_
_entity.id
_entity.type
_entity.pdbx_description
1 polymer ?
#
loop_
_entity_poly.entity_id
_entity_poly.type
_entity_poly.pdbx_seq_one_letter_code
_entity_poly.pdbx_strand_id
1 'polypeptide(L)'
;MTRILVDTNILIDREDLKKVSEGLQELLKILNETSNKIVIHPLSLEEIKNDKNAERGGIVLSKLKSYPIIESPPNPENDNKFMSLIGETDNTHDIVDNRLIYCVYKDAANFLITEDEKIHKKALKVGISDRVFRVNDALDYFSGFLSKKILHPPPIKLTPCHNLDTNDSIFDSGLFNIEDILNYSSFHFLI
;
A
#
# COMPACT_ATOMS: atom_id res chain seq x y z
N MET A 1 1.81 -6.16 -8.18
CA MET A 1 2.93 -5.74 -7.30
C MET A 1 2.75 -4.27 -7.03
N THR A 2 2.47 -3.88 -5.80
CA THR A 2 2.18 -2.48 -5.42
C THR A 2 3.49 -1.78 -5.08
N ARG A 3 3.76 -0.62 -5.68
CA ARG A 3 4.92 0.23 -5.37
C ARG A 3 4.50 1.33 -4.41
N ILE A 4 5.17 1.43 -3.28
CA ILE A 4 4.89 2.39 -2.22
C ILE A 4 6.10 3.29 -2.06
N LEU A 5 5.93 4.56 -2.41
CA LEU A 5 6.93 5.58 -2.20
C LEU A 5 6.84 6.05 -0.75
N VAL A 6 7.97 6.13 -0.07
CA VAL A 6 8.04 6.62 1.31
C VAL A 6 8.87 7.89 1.31
N ASP A 7 8.34 8.91 1.98
CA ASP A 7 9.03 10.18 2.19
C ASP A 7 10.39 9.97 2.89
N THR A 8 11.37 10.79 2.48
CA THR A 8 12.71 10.88 3.07
C THR A 8 12.66 11.01 4.58
N ASN A 9 11.78 11.84 5.14
CA ASN A 9 11.71 12.08 6.58
C ASN A 9 11.30 10.82 7.37
N ILE A 10 10.34 10.06 6.85
CA ILE A 10 9.90 8.80 7.46
C ILE A 10 11.02 7.76 7.41
N LEU A 11 11.77 7.73 6.30
CA LEU A 11 12.92 6.84 6.15
C LEU A 11 14.08 7.22 7.08
N ILE A 12 14.34 8.51 7.26
CA ILE A 12 15.34 9.00 8.23
C ILE A 12 14.92 8.62 9.64
N ASP A 13 13.67 8.88 10.04
CA ASP A 13 13.16 8.59 11.39
C ASP A 13 13.22 7.09 11.71
N ARG A 14 12.96 6.23 10.72
CA ARG A 14 13.14 4.78 10.86
C ARG A 14 14.59 4.40 11.11
N GLU A 15 15.52 5.04 10.39
CA GLU A 15 16.91 4.59 10.31
C GLU A 15 17.87 5.34 11.24
N ASP A 16 17.40 6.40 11.89
CA ASP A 16 18.06 7.10 12.99
C ASP A 16 18.17 6.19 14.23
N LEU A 17 18.99 6.59 15.21
CA LEU A 17 19.22 5.84 16.46
C LEU A 17 18.05 5.96 17.46
N LYS A 18 16.92 6.52 17.04
CA LYS A 18 15.74 6.75 17.87
C LYS A 18 14.79 5.57 17.81
N LYS A 19 13.93 5.46 18.84
CA LYS A 19 12.86 4.48 18.85
C LYS A 19 11.84 4.83 17.77
N VAL A 20 11.70 3.96 16.78
CA VAL A 20 10.67 4.04 15.74
C VAL A 20 9.28 3.94 16.38
N SER A 21 8.30 4.71 15.90
CA SER A 21 6.93 4.61 16.40
C SER A 21 6.35 3.21 16.19
N GLU A 22 5.45 2.78 17.07
CA GLU A 22 4.84 1.44 16.99
C GLU A 22 4.04 1.27 15.69
N GLY A 23 3.26 2.30 15.29
CA GLY A 23 2.50 2.27 14.04
C GLY A 23 3.38 2.15 12.79
N LEU A 24 4.55 2.80 12.75
CA LEU A 24 5.48 2.65 11.64
C LEU A 24 6.12 1.25 11.62
N GLN A 25 6.45 0.68 12.77
CA GLN A 25 6.95 -0.70 12.85
C GLN A 25 5.93 -1.70 12.33
N GLU A 26 4.68 -1.59 12.75
CA GLU A 26 3.60 -2.48 12.33
C GLU A 26 3.31 -2.34 10.83
N LEU A 27 3.22 -1.10 10.33
CA LEU A 27 3.06 -0.84 8.91
C LEU A 27 4.17 -1.50 8.09
N LEU A 28 5.44 -1.30 8.47
CA LEU A 28 6.57 -1.87 7.75
C LEU A 28 6.55 -3.40 7.77
N LYS A 29 6.15 -4.01 8.89
CA LYS A 29 5.94 -5.45 8.97
C LYS A 29 4.91 -5.92 7.94
N ILE A 30 3.74 -5.27 7.90
CA ILE A 30 2.68 -5.59 6.92
C ILE A 30 3.16 -5.42 5.48
N LEU A 31 3.88 -4.33 5.18
CA LEU A 31 4.41 -4.08 3.84
C LEU A 31 5.45 -5.12 3.42
N ASN A 32 6.24 -5.65 4.34
CA ASN A 32 7.22 -6.71 4.07
C ASN A 32 6.58 -8.10 3.93
N GLU A 33 5.50 -8.39 4.65
CA GLU A 33 4.76 -9.67 4.59
C GLU A 33 3.85 -9.78 3.36
N THR A 34 3.65 -8.68 2.63
CA THR A 34 2.82 -8.60 1.44
C THR A 34 3.67 -8.50 0.17
N SER A 35 3.09 -8.73 -1.00
CA SER A 35 3.76 -8.53 -2.30
C SER A 35 3.88 -7.04 -2.67
N ASN A 36 4.17 -6.20 -1.69
CA ASN A 36 4.37 -4.77 -1.82
C ASN A 36 5.88 -4.49 -1.92
N LYS A 37 6.24 -3.40 -2.60
CA LYS A 37 7.62 -2.93 -2.69
C LYS A 37 7.69 -1.49 -2.22
N ILE A 38 8.42 -1.27 -1.14
CA ILE A 38 8.86 0.06 -0.74
C ILE A 38 9.91 0.52 -1.75
N VAL A 39 9.67 1.64 -2.42
CA VAL A 39 10.55 2.23 -3.42
C VAL A 39 11.00 3.62 -2.98
N ILE A 40 12.18 4.03 -3.46
CA ILE A 40 12.77 5.34 -3.15
C ILE A 40 12.91 6.17 -4.41
N HIS A 41 12.62 7.47 -4.32
CA HIS A 41 12.91 8.41 -5.38
C HIS A 41 14.40 8.82 -5.35
N PRO A 42 15.10 8.91 -6.49
CA PRO A 42 16.53 9.26 -6.50
C PRO A 42 16.85 10.61 -5.84
N LEU A 43 15.98 11.61 -5.97
CA LEU A 43 16.16 12.91 -5.30
C LEU A 43 16.13 12.81 -3.77
N SER A 44 15.42 11.84 -3.18
CA SER A 44 15.45 11.60 -1.73
C SER A 44 16.85 11.18 -1.27
N LEU A 45 17.58 10.40 -2.09
CA LEU A 45 18.96 10.04 -1.79
C LEU A 45 19.89 11.25 -1.88
N GLU A 46 19.63 12.17 -2.81
CA GLU A 46 20.38 13.42 -2.93
C GLU A 46 20.12 14.35 -1.73
N GLU A 47 18.87 14.44 -1.26
CA GLU A 47 18.52 15.21 -0.07
C GLU A 47 19.26 14.71 1.18
N ILE A 48 19.33 13.39 1.38
CA ILE A 48 20.06 12.79 2.52
C ILE A 48 21.57 12.99 2.40
N LYS A 49 22.14 12.99 1.18
CA LYS A 49 23.57 13.30 1.00
C LYS A 49 23.91 14.72 1.44
N ASN A 50 22.94 15.63 1.39
CA ASN A 50 23.07 17.02 1.84
C ASN A 50 22.67 17.22 3.31
N ASP A 51 22.50 16.14 4.09
CA ASP A 51 22.22 16.22 5.51
C ASP A 51 23.34 17.00 6.25
N LYS A 52 22.93 17.94 7.11
CA LYS A 52 23.85 18.75 7.92
C LYS A 52 24.71 17.88 8.85
N ASN A 53 24.22 16.72 9.24
CA ASN A 53 24.97 15.71 9.97
C ASN A 53 25.43 14.61 9.02
N ALA A 54 26.66 14.73 8.52
CA ALA A 54 27.25 13.79 7.57
C ALA A 54 27.36 12.35 8.11
N GLU A 55 27.56 12.17 9.42
CA GLU A 55 27.61 10.85 10.05
C GLU A 55 26.22 10.18 10.01
N ARG A 56 25.19 10.91 10.43
CA ARG A 56 23.79 10.46 10.36
C ARG A 56 23.39 10.14 8.92
N GLY A 57 23.65 11.06 7.99
CA GLY A 57 23.35 10.88 6.58
C GLY A 57 24.05 9.65 5.97
N GLY A 58 25.31 9.41 6.33
CA GLY A 58 26.06 8.23 5.90
C GLY A 58 25.44 6.91 6.38
N ILE A 59 25.01 6.86 7.64
CA ILE A 59 24.32 5.70 8.21
C ILE A 59 23.00 5.45 7.45
N VAL A 60 22.15 6.46 7.32
CA VAL A 60 20.86 6.32 6.61
C VAL A 60 21.07 5.86 5.17
N LEU A 61 21.98 6.51 4.42
CA LEU A 61 22.29 6.14 3.03
C LEU A 61 22.77 4.69 2.89
N SER A 62 23.59 4.20 3.83
CA SER A 62 24.06 2.81 3.80
C SER A 62 22.92 1.81 3.86
N LYS A 63 21.85 2.12 4.60
CA LYS A 63 20.67 1.28 4.76
C LYS A 63 19.69 1.45 3.60
N LEU A 64 19.56 2.66 3.05
CA LEU A 64 18.65 2.92 1.93
C LEU A 64 19.04 2.21 0.64
N LYS A 65 20.31 1.80 0.48
CA LYS A 65 20.77 0.95 -0.64
C LYS A 65 20.05 -0.39 -0.74
N SER A 66 19.37 -0.84 0.32
CA SER A 66 18.59 -2.08 0.32
C SER A 66 17.24 -1.95 -0.36
N TYR A 67 16.74 -0.72 -0.60
CA TYR A 67 15.47 -0.51 -1.27
C TYR A 67 15.65 -0.32 -2.78
N PRO A 68 14.69 -0.81 -3.59
CA PRO A 68 14.64 -0.49 -5.00
C PRO A 68 14.41 1.02 -5.21
N ILE A 69 15.16 1.58 -6.16
CA ILE A 69 15.02 2.97 -6.60
C ILE A 69 14.07 3.01 -7.80
N ILE A 70 13.25 4.05 -7.91
CA ILE A 70 12.47 4.30 -9.13
C ILE A 70 13.43 4.67 -10.26
N GLU A 71 13.57 3.78 -11.25
CA GLU A 71 14.34 4.02 -12.45
C GLU A 71 13.65 5.07 -13.34
N SER A 72 14.41 6.06 -13.81
CA SER A 72 13.92 7.12 -14.72
C SER A 72 12.57 7.73 -14.28
N PRO A 73 12.49 8.34 -13.09
CA PRO A 73 11.23 8.88 -12.58
C PRO A 73 10.69 9.98 -13.52
N PRO A 74 9.35 10.08 -13.64
CA PRO A 74 8.73 11.04 -14.55
C PRO A 74 9.05 12.48 -14.13
N ASN A 75 9.21 13.38 -15.11
CA ASN A 75 9.50 14.79 -14.89
C ASN A 75 8.24 15.66 -15.09
N PRO A 76 7.80 16.45 -14.08
CA PRO A 76 6.61 17.29 -14.19
C PRO A 76 6.77 18.53 -15.08
N GLU A 77 8.00 18.94 -15.44
CA GLU A 77 8.29 20.20 -16.14
C GLU A 77 7.50 20.41 -17.44
N ASN A 78 7.18 19.33 -18.16
CA ASN A 78 6.44 19.39 -19.43
C ASN A 78 4.94 19.10 -19.29
N ASP A 79 4.43 18.85 -18.07
CA ASP A 79 3.00 18.62 -17.81
C ASP A 79 2.33 19.90 -17.32
N ASN A 80 1.93 20.75 -18.27
CA ASN A 80 1.28 22.04 -17.97
C ASN A 80 0.05 21.89 -17.07
N LYS A 81 -0.71 20.79 -17.21
CA LYS A 81 -1.90 20.55 -16.38
C LYS A 81 -1.48 20.31 -14.95
N PHE A 82 -0.54 19.40 -14.71
CA PHE A 82 -0.02 19.15 -13.37
C PHE A 82 0.59 20.41 -12.75
N MET A 83 1.44 21.11 -13.50
CA MET A 83 2.10 22.33 -13.03
C MET A 83 1.09 23.43 -12.67
N SER A 84 0.00 23.56 -13.43
CA SER A 84 -1.06 24.53 -13.11
C SER A 84 -1.82 24.20 -11.82
N LEU A 85 -1.97 22.91 -11.49
CA LEU A 85 -2.71 22.44 -10.31
C LEU A 85 -1.84 22.46 -9.05
N ILE A 86 -0.57 22.07 -9.19
CA ILE A 86 0.37 21.96 -8.06
C ILE A 86 0.76 23.35 -7.53
N GLY A 87 0.87 24.34 -8.43
CA GLY A 87 1.21 25.72 -8.11
C GLY A 87 2.71 26.00 -8.13
N GLU A 88 3.10 27.15 -7.56
CA GLU A 88 4.48 27.63 -7.55
C GLU A 88 5.41 26.75 -6.69
N THR A 89 6.69 26.77 -7.04
CA THR A 89 7.75 26.00 -6.39
C THR A 89 8.77 26.98 -5.82
N ASP A 90 8.77 27.16 -4.50
CA ASP A 90 9.49 28.26 -3.85
C ASP A 90 10.95 27.91 -3.48
N ASN A 91 11.25 26.61 -3.34
CA ASN A 91 12.56 26.13 -2.88
C ASN A 91 12.85 24.71 -3.36
N THR A 92 14.07 24.22 -3.06
CA THR A 92 14.52 22.88 -3.45
C THR A 92 13.72 21.74 -2.84
N HIS A 93 13.17 21.90 -1.64
CA HIS A 93 12.30 20.88 -1.04
C HIS A 93 10.96 20.80 -1.77
N ASP A 94 10.39 21.95 -2.15
CA ASP A 94 9.16 21.96 -2.96
C ASP A 94 9.35 21.26 -4.31
N ILE A 95 10.56 21.33 -4.91
CA ILE A 95 10.88 20.57 -6.13
C ILE A 95 10.80 19.07 -5.85
N VAL A 96 11.40 18.60 -4.75
CA VAL A 96 11.40 17.17 -4.37
C VAL A 96 9.97 16.71 -4.10
N ASP A 97 9.21 17.43 -3.27
CA ASP A 97 7.81 17.12 -2.98
C ASP A 97 6.98 16.97 -4.25
N ASN A 98 7.09 17.95 -5.16
CA ASN A 98 6.36 17.93 -6.42
C ASN A 98 6.76 16.72 -7.28
N ARG A 99 8.03 16.28 -7.24
CA ARG A 99 8.50 15.07 -7.94
C ARG A 99 7.95 13.79 -7.30
N LEU A 100 7.85 13.72 -5.98
CA LEU A 100 7.23 12.58 -5.27
C LEU A 100 5.74 12.47 -5.61
N ILE A 101 5.01 13.59 -5.54
CA ILE A 101 3.59 13.67 -5.91
C ILE A 101 3.40 13.28 -7.39
N TYR A 102 4.26 13.78 -8.28
CA TYR A 102 4.16 13.49 -9.71
C TYR A 102 4.40 12.01 -10.03
N CYS A 103 5.26 11.32 -9.25
CA CYS A 103 5.43 9.88 -9.38
C CYS A 103 4.13 9.12 -9.10
N VAL A 104 3.32 9.56 -8.13
CA VAL A 104 2.01 8.97 -7.87
C VAL A 104 1.01 9.36 -8.96
N TYR A 105 0.97 10.65 -9.34
CA TYR A 105 0.09 11.17 -10.39
C TYR A 105 0.27 10.46 -11.75
N LYS A 106 1.49 10.02 -12.07
CA LYS A 106 1.82 9.28 -13.31
C LYS A 106 1.93 7.77 -13.13
N ASP A 107 1.48 7.23 -12.00
CA ASP A 107 1.48 5.79 -11.69
C ASP A 107 2.87 5.13 -11.66
N ALA A 108 3.94 5.92 -11.53
CA ALA A 108 5.27 5.42 -11.21
C ALA A 108 5.31 4.83 -9.80
N ALA A 109 4.48 5.33 -8.88
CA ALA A 109 4.17 4.70 -7.59
C ALA A 109 2.65 4.60 -7.38
N ASN A 110 2.18 3.57 -6.68
CA ASN A 110 0.76 3.41 -6.37
C ASN A 110 0.34 4.33 -5.23
N PHE A 111 1.18 4.39 -4.19
CA PHE A 111 0.92 5.17 -2.98
C PHE A 111 2.17 5.97 -2.58
N LEU A 112 1.95 7.09 -1.90
CA LEU A 112 2.98 7.86 -1.18
C LEU A 112 2.64 7.87 0.31
N ILE A 113 3.62 7.60 1.16
CA ILE A 113 3.48 7.71 2.62
C ILE A 113 4.31 8.90 3.09
N THR A 114 3.65 9.88 3.70
CA THR A 114 4.24 11.12 4.22
C THR A 114 3.39 11.70 5.36
N GLU A 115 4.04 12.37 6.31
CA GLU A 115 3.38 13.16 7.35
C GLU A 115 3.30 14.66 7.01
N ASP A 116 3.82 15.09 5.85
CA ASP A 116 3.86 16.51 5.48
C ASP A 116 2.49 17.02 4.99
N GLU A 117 1.91 17.93 5.78
CA GLU A 117 0.63 18.60 5.44
C GLU A 117 0.63 19.32 4.09
N LYS A 118 1.76 19.88 3.66
CA LYS A 118 1.87 20.56 2.38
C LYS A 118 1.74 19.56 1.24
N ILE A 119 2.35 18.38 1.36
CA ILE A 119 2.22 17.30 0.37
C ILE A 119 0.76 16.83 0.31
N HIS A 120 0.10 16.62 1.45
CA HIS A 120 -1.33 16.27 1.51
C HIS A 120 -2.23 17.32 0.83
N LYS A 121 -2.01 18.61 1.10
CA LYS A 121 -2.74 19.70 0.45
C LYS A 121 -2.50 19.74 -1.06
N LYS A 122 -1.27 19.54 -1.51
CA LYS A 122 -0.92 19.47 -2.94
C LYS A 122 -1.55 18.25 -3.62
N ALA A 123 -1.54 17.09 -2.96
CA ALA A 123 -2.17 15.86 -3.44
C ALA A 123 -3.68 16.03 -3.65
N LEU A 124 -4.36 16.74 -2.75
CA LEU A 124 -5.77 17.10 -2.90
C LEU A 124 -6.00 17.97 -4.16
N LYS A 125 -5.16 18.99 -4.40
CA LYS A 125 -5.29 19.87 -5.58
C LYS A 125 -5.15 19.12 -6.90
N VAL A 126 -4.24 18.14 -6.98
CA VAL A 126 -4.01 17.35 -8.19
C VAL A 126 -4.91 16.11 -8.29
N GLY A 127 -5.78 15.88 -7.30
CA GLY A 127 -6.80 14.83 -7.32
C GLY A 127 -6.29 13.42 -7.04
N ILE A 128 -5.26 13.27 -6.20
CA ILE A 128 -4.68 11.96 -5.82
C ILE A 128 -4.65 11.73 -4.30
N SER A 129 -5.46 12.46 -3.52
CA SER A 129 -5.45 12.40 -2.05
C SER A 129 -5.77 11.00 -1.49
N ASP A 130 -6.51 10.18 -2.22
CA ASP A 130 -6.82 8.78 -1.89
C ASP A 130 -5.59 7.84 -2.00
N ARG A 131 -4.49 8.34 -2.54
CA ARG A 131 -3.23 7.60 -2.75
C ARG A 131 -2.06 8.15 -1.94
N VAL A 132 -2.29 9.15 -1.10
CA VAL A 132 -1.27 9.77 -0.25
C VAL A 132 -1.69 9.60 1.20
N PHE A 133 -0.93 8.80 1.95
CA PHE A 133 -1.28 8.37 3.30
C PHE A 133 -0.33 8.94 4.34
N ARG A 134 -0.86 9.19 5.54
CA ARG A 134 -0.03 9.19 6.75
C ARG A 134 0.33 7.76 7.14
N VAL A 135 1.23 7.61 8.11
CA VAL A 135 1.61 6.29 8.60
C VAL A 135 0.42 5.53 9.16
N ASN A 136 -0.42 6.17 9.98
CA ASN A 136 -1.60 5.51 10.58
C ASN A 136 -2.66 5.18 9.51
N ASP A 137 -2.91 6.10 8.57
CA ASP A 137 -3.87 5.85 7.47
C ASP A 137 -3.41 4.67 6.60
N ALA A 138 -2.10 4.58 6.34
CA ALA A 138 -1.52 3.46 5.62
C ALA A 138 -1.65 2.16 6.42
N LEU A 139 -1.41 2.19 7.74
CA LEU A 139 -1.56 1.02 8.61
C LEU A 139 -2.99 0.49 8.55
N ASP A 140 -3.99 1.35 8.69
CA ASP A 140 -5.41 0.98 8.60
C ASP A 140 -5.75 0.44 7.21
N TYR A 141 -5.28 1.09 6.15
CA TYR A 141 -5.49 0.66 4.78
C TYR A 141 -4.91 -0.73 4.50
N PHE A 142 -3.63 -0.95 4.85
CA PHE A 142 -2.92 -2.18 4.53
C PHE A 142 -3.30 -3.34 5.46
N SER A 143 -3.64 -3.09 6.72
CA SER A 143 -4.13 -4.12 7.65
C SER A 143 -5.48 -4.69 7.22
N GLY A 144 -6.34 -3.89 6.58
CA GLY A 144 -7.61 -4.34 5.98
C GLY A 144 -7.46 -5.45 4.93
N PHE A 145 -6.28 -5.57 4.29
CA PHE A 145 -6.01 -6.67 3.35
C PHE A 145 -5.57 -7.96 4.05
N LEU A 146 -5.02 -7.87 5.26
CA LEU A 146 -4.65 -9.05 6.05
C LEU A 146 -5.88 -9.71 6.67
N SER A 147 -6.81 -8.90 7.21
CA SER A 147 -8.06 -9.40 7.80
C SER A 147 -8.98 -10.08 6.78
N LYS A 148 -8.93 -9.67 5.50
CA LYS A 148 -9.65 -10.34 4.40
C LYS A 148 -9.00 -11.65 3.95
N LYS A 149 -7.76 -11.94 4.34
CA LYS A 149 -6.98 -13.06 3.78
C LYS A 149 -7.24 -14.42 4.44
N ILE A 150 -8.11 -14.52 5.45
CA ILE A 150 -8.42 -15.82 6.08
C ILE A 150 -9.91 -15.96 6.38
N LEU A 151 -10.67 -16.31 5.35
CA LEU A 151 -11.80 -17.23 5.47
C LEU A 151 -11.63 -18.22 4.32
N HIS A 152 -10.76 -19.21 4.51
CA HIS A 152 -10.85 -20.38 3.65
C HIS A 152 -12.23 -20.98 3.92
N PRO A 153 -13.09 -21.16 2.91
CA PRO A 153 -14.27 -21.97 3.10
C PRO A 153 -13.82 -23.33 3.65
N PRO A 154 -14.60 -23.96 4.54
CA PRO A 154 -14.25 -25.26 5.08
C PRO A 154 -13.93 -26.23 3.93
N PRO A 155 -13.03 -27.21 4.14
CA PRO A 155 -12.69 -28.19 3.13
C PRO A 155 -13.96 -28.85 2.57
N ILE A 156 -14.17 -28.69 1.27
CA ILE A 156 -15.31 -29.24 0.54
C ILE A 156 -15.27 -30.77 0.67
N LYS A 157 -16.34 -31.37 1.18
CA LYS A 157 -16.45 -32.82 1.36
C LYS A 157 -17.44 -33.41 0.36
N LEU A 158 -16.92 -34.18 -0.59
CA LEU A 158 -17.74 -35.02 -1.46
C LEU A 158 -18.44 -36.09 -0.62
N THR A 159 -19.76 -35.96 -0.49
CA THR A 159 -20.59 -36.86 0.33
C THR A 159 -21.72 -37.41 -0.53
N PRO A 160 -22.02 -38.72 -0.46
CA PRO A 160 -23.21 -39.28 -1.12
C PRO A 160 -24.49 -38.59 -0.65
N CYS A 161 -25.46 -38.37 -1.53
CA CYS A 161 -26.68 -37.61 -1.23
C CYS A 161 -27.47 -38.16 -0.03
N HIS A 162 -27.41 -39.48 0.20
CA HIS A 162 -28.11 -40.12 1.31
C HIS A 162 -27.50 -39.83 2.70
N ASN A 163 -26.28 -39.27 2.74
CA ASN A 163 -25.60 -38.87 3.97
C ASN A 163 -25.77 -37.38 4.29
N LEU A 164 -26.58 -36.65 3.50
CA LEU A 164 -26.91 -35.26 3.77
C LEU A 164 -27.83 -35.17 5.00
N ASP A 165 -27.50 -34.29 5.95
CA ASP A 165 -28.41 -33.97 7.04
C ASP A 165 -29.54 -33.09 6.52
N THR A 166 -30.72 -33.70 6.34
CA THR A 166 -31.91 -33.01 5.82
C THR A 166 -32.48 -31.95 6.78
N ASN A 167 -31.99 -31.89 8.02
CA ASN A 167 -32.37 -30.87 9.00
C ASN A 167 -31.36 -29.71 9.06
N ASP A 168 -30.36 -29.66 8.17
CA ASP A 168 -29.41 -28.55 8.13
C ASP A 168 -30.15 -27.25 7.77
N SER A 169 -29.93 -26.22 8.58
CA SER A 169 -30.47 -24.87 8.42
C SER A 169 -30.19 -24.23 7.05
N ILE A 170 -29.22 -24.73 6.27
CA ILE A 170 -29.01 -24.29 4.89
C ILE A 170 -30.24 -24.55 4.01
N PHE A 171 -31.03 -25.59 4.29
CA PHE A 171 -32.26 -25.90 3.55
C PHE A 171 -33.43 -24.98 3.91
N ASP A 172 -33.39 -24.34 5.08
CA ASP A 172 -34.39 -23.35 5.48
C ASP A 172 -34.24 -22.02 4.71
N SER A 173 -33.09 -21.79 4.09
CA SER A 173 -32.79 -20.57 3.35
C SER A 173 -33.49 -20.47 1.99
N GLY A 174 -34.08 -21.57 1.49
CA GLY A 174 -34.72 -21.64 0.17
C GLY A 174 -33.74 -21.60 -1.02
N LEU A 175 -32.43 -21.55 -0.76
CA LEU A 175 -31.37 -21.61 -1.79
C LEU A 175 -31.23 -23.01 -2.40
N PHE A 176 -31.68 -24.04 -1.69
CA PHE A 176 -31.59 -25.45 -2.07
C PHE A 176 -32.90 -26.16 -1.76
N ASN A 177 -33.47 -26.86 -2.76
CA ASN A 177 -34.65 -27.69 -2.57
C ASN A 177 -34.23 -29.17 -2.48
N ILE A 178 -34.58 -29.82 -1.37
CA ILE A 178 -34.21 -31.21 -1.09
C ILE A 178 -34.81 -32.17 -2.14
N GLU A 179 -36.03 -31.89 -2.63
CA GLU A 179 -36.68 -32.72 -3.65
C GLU A 179 -35.92 -32.70 -4.99
N ASP A 180 -35.33 -31.56 -5.33
CA ASP A 180 -34.52 -31.42 -6.55
C ASP A 180 -33.18 -32.15 -6.41
N ILE A 181 -32.58 -32.16 -5.21
CA ILE A 181 -31.29 -32.82 -4.93
C ILE A 181 -31.42 -34.35 -4.97
N LEU A 182 -32.52 -34.89 -4.43
CA LEU A 182 -32.73 -36.34 -4.32
C LEU A 182 -33.12 -37.00 -5.65
N ASN A 183 -33.66 -36.24 -6.61
CA ASN A 183 -34.03 -36.76 -7.94
C ASN A 183 -32.82 -36.97 -8.88
N TYR A 184 -31.63 -36.47 -8.54
CA TYR A 184 -30.39 -36.73 -9.27
C TYR A 184 -29.54 -37.76 -8.53
N SER A 185 -29.94 -39.04 -8.59
CA SER A 185 -29.29 -40.17 -7.91
C SER A 185 -27.87 -40.52 -8.40
N SER A 186 -27.21 -39.64 -9.18
CA SER A 186 -25.95 -39.94 -9.86
C SER A 186 -24.87 -38.86 -9.72
N PHE A 187 -25.07 -37.78 -8.96
CA PHE A 187 -24.03 -36.76 -8.79
C PHE A 187 -23.72 -36.48 -7.31
N HIS A 188 -22.43 -36.33 -7.04
CA HIS A 188 -21.94 -35.84 -5.76
C HIS A 188 -22.27 -34.34 -5.65
N PHE A 189 -22.79 -33.92 -4.51
CA PHE A 189 -23.00 -32.51 -4.23
C PHE A 189 -21.77 -31.91 -3.55
N LEU A 190 -21.43 -30.67 -3.93
CA LEU A 190 -20.47 -29.85 -3.20
C LEU A 190 -21.23 -29.09 -2.11
N ILE A 191 -20.84 -29.32 -0.86
CA ILE A 191 -21.22 -28.50 0.30
C ILE A 191 -19.95 -27.94 0.91
#